data_AF-A0A7C1GGN0-F1
#
_entry.id   AF-A0A7C1GGN0-F1
#
_cell.length_a   1.000
_cell.length_b   1.000
_cell.length_c   1.000
_cell.angle_alpha   90.00
_cell.angle_beta   90.00
_cell.angle_gamma   90.00
#
_symmetry.space_group_name_H-M   'P 1'
#
loop_
_entity.id
_entity.type
_entity.pdbx_description
1 polymer ?
#
loop_
_entity_poly.entity_id
_entity_poly.type
_entity_poly.pdbx_seq_one_letter_code
_entity_poly.pdbx_strand_id
1 'polypeptide(L)'
;RASIPVLFSQGYNPSPRVSFSQALPVGVESEVEYFDMDLAEPPRNPGEMTSSLSEQLPPGMTVRSMELVRKREADGIVTSYEVVLVRTLSREQRDNISRFLSLKSFTITRVRKGRQRELDIRPLVQSLNAGGSSLDFELISYNSQAGVNPREVLELVVQLPEDERLLARVKKVGIADFLNP
;
A
#
# COMPACT_ATOMS: atom_id res chain seq x y z
N ARG A 1 17.42 -22.46 0.55
CA ARG A 1 18.61 -21.72 1.04
C ARG A 1 18.41 -21.24 2.48
N ALA A 2 17.25 -20.69 2.87
CA ALA A 2 16.95 -20.34 4.27
C ALA A 2 16.39 -21.50 5.14
N SER A 3 16.33 -22.74 4.61
CA SER A 3 15.77 -23.92 5.29
C SER A 3 14.39 -23.76 5.95
N ILE A 4 13.55 -22.88 5.39
CA ILE A 4 12.18 -22.65 5.85
C ILE A 4 11.25 -23.74 5.28
N PRO A 5 10.42 -24.41 6.10
CA PRO A 5 9.52 -25.48 5.66
C PRO A 5 8.27 -24.92 4.96
N VAL A 6 8.45 -24.20 3.85
CA VAL A 6 7.35 -23.61 3.06
C VAL A 6 6.57 -24.72 2.34
N LEU A 7 5.24 -24.66 2.36
CA LEU A 7 4.38 -25.54 1.59
C LEU A 7 4.41 -25.17 0.11
N PHE A 8 4.18 -26.16 -0.75
CA PHE A 8 4.14 -25.98 -2.20
C PHE A 8 2.74 -26.26 -2.76
N SER A 9 2.45 -25.69 -3.93
CA SER A 9 1.24 -26.01 -4.70
C SER A 9 1.27 -27.47 -5.17
N GLN A 10 0.11 -28.11 -5.31
CA GLN A 10 -0.02 -29.53 -5.67
C GLN A 10 -0.13 -29.79 -7.19
N GLY A 11 0.29 -28.84 -8.04
CA GLY A 11 0.23 -28.96 -9.50
C GLY A 11 1.49 -29.58 -10.12
N TYR A 12 1.48 -29.77 -11.45
CA TYR A 12 2.62 -30.33 -12.21
C TYR A 12 3.90 -29.50 -12.16
N ASN A 13 3.82 -28.23 -11.75
CA ASN A 13 4.97 -27.37 -11.47
C ASN A 13 4.79 -26.71 -10.08
N PRO A 14 5.23 -27.38 -9.00
CA PRO A 14 5.02 -26.89 -7.64
C PRO A 14 5.73 -25.55 -7.39
N SER A 15 4.98 -24.51 -7.04
CA SER A 15 5.52 -23.23 -6.56
C SER A 15 5.36 -23.11 -5.05
N PRO A 16 6.26 -22.39 -4.34
CA PRO A 16 6.05 -22.05 -2.95
C PRO A 16 4.70 -21.34 -2.76
N ARG A 17 3.98 -21.68 -1.69
CA ARG A 17 2.74 -21.03 -1.30
C ARG A 17 3.05 -19.74 -0.56
N VAL A 18 3.29 -18.69 -1.35
CA VAL A 18 3.57 -17.34 -0.87
C VAL A 18 2.56 -16.39 -1.49
N SER A 19 2.01 -15.48 -0.67
CA SER A 19 1.09 -14.43 -1.12
C SER A 19 1.67 -13.08 -0.73
N PHE A 20 1.92 -12.21 -1.70
CA PHE A 20 2.46 -10.88 -1.44
C PHE A 20 1.34 -9.87 -1.20
N SER A 21 1.63 -8.82 -0.43
CA SER A 21 0.76 -7.65 -0.36
C SER A 21 0.59 -6.99 -1.73
N GLN A 22 -0.30 -6.00 -1.81
CA GLN A 22 -0.57 -5.29 -3.07
C GLN A 22 0.73 -4.74 -3.69
N ALA A 23 0.86 -4.92 -5.00
CA ALA A 23 2.01 -4.44 -5.73
C ALA A 23 2.13 -2.91 -5.62
N LEU A 24 3.35 -2.42 -5.41
CA LEU A 24 3.63 -1.00 -5.42
C LEU A 24 3.32 -0.38 -6.79
N PRO A 25 2.66 0.79 -6.83
CA PRO A 25 2.54 1.56 -8.06
C PRO A 25 3.93 1.96 -8.59
N VAL A 26 4.04 2.10 -9.91
CA VAL A 26 5.30 2.53 -10.55
C VAL A 26 5.73 3.89 -10.03
N GLY A 27 7.02 4.03 -9.71
CA GLY A 27 7.60 5.28 -9.20
C GLY A 27 7.21 5.61 -7.76
N VAL A 28 6.83 4.60 -6.97
CA VAL A 28 6.60 4.69 -5.52
C VAL A 28 7.68 3.89 -4.80
N GLU A 29 8.31 4.53 -3.82
CA GLU A 29 9.26 3.91 -2.90
C GLU A 29 8.53 3.20 -1.76
N SER A 30 9.17 2.24 -1.10
CA SER A 30 8.59 1.56 0.07
C SER A 30 9.64 1.24 1.11
N GLU A 31 9.31 1.47 2.37
CA GLU A 31 10.09 1.03 3.53
C GLU A 31 9.47 -0.21 4.20
N VAL A 32 8.28 -0.63 3.76
CA VAL A 32 7.54 -1.71 4.40
C VAL A 32 6.80 -2.57 3.38
N GLU A 33 7.14 -3.86 3.35
CA GLU A 33 6.48 -4.86 2.52
C GLU A 33 6.11 -6.07 3.36
N TYR A 34 4.96 -6.67 3.03
CA TYR A 34 4.44 -7.84 3.72
C TYR A 34 4.15 -8.94 2.71
N PHE A 35 4.34 -10.16 3.16
CA PHE A 35 3.90 -11.33 2.43
C PHE A 35 3.59 -12.43 3.44
N ASP A 36 2.63 -13.28 3.07
CA ASP A 36 2.30 -14.49 3.80
C ASP A 36 2.98 -15.68 3.15
N MET A 37 3.38 -16.66 3.95
CA MET A 37 3.82 -17.96 3.47
C MET A 37 3.16 -19.08 4.27
N ASP A 38 2.70 -20.11 3.57
CA ASP A 38 2.17 -21.31 4.24
C ASP A 38 3.34 -22.19 4.69
N LEU A 39 3.39 -22.54 5.98
CA LEU A 39 4.43 -23.42 6.53
C LEU A 39 3.88 -24.84 6.79
N ALA A 40 4.72 -25.85 6.57
CA ALA A 40 4.39 -27.25 6.84
C ALA A 40 4.34 -27.55 8.35
N GLU A 41 5.12 -26.79 9.13
CA GLU A 41 5.14 -26.85 10.59
C GLU A 41 5.37 -25.43 11.17
N PRO A 42 4.86 -25.13 12.38
CA PRO A 42 5.13 -23.86 13.04
C PRO A 42 6.63 -23.63 13.26
N PRO A 43 7.11 -22.38 13.19
CA PRO A 43 8.52 -22.07 13.44
C PRO A 43 8.89 -22.39 14.89
N ARG A 44 9.95 -23.18 15.08
CA ARG A 44 10.51 -23.47 16.43
C ARG A 44 11.14 -22.23 17.05
N ASN A 45 11.84 -21.44 16.23
CA ASN A 45 12.44 -20.16 16.59
C ASN A 45 12.17 -19.12 15.48
N PRO A 46 11.14 -18.26 15.62
CA PRO A 46 10.83 -17.22 14.62
C PRO A 46 11.98 -16.24 14.35
N GLY A 47 12.81 -15.95 15.37
CA GLY A 47 13.95 -15.05 15.23
C GLY A 47 15.03 -15.62 14.31
N GLU A 48 15.42 -16.88 14.53
CA GLU A 48 16.37 -17.58 13.64
C GLU A 48 15.85 -17.69 12.21
N MET A 49 14.56 -17.97 12.04
CA MET A 49 13.93 -18.02 10.73
C MET A 49 13.95 -16.65 10.03
N THR A 50 13.69 -15.57 10.77
CA THR A 50 13.74 -14.18 10.28
C THR A 50 15.15 -13.85 9.79
N SER A 51 16.18 -14.11 10.59
CA SER A 51 17.58 -13.87 10.22
C SER A 51 17.99 -14.71 9.01
N SER A 52 17.66 -16.01 9.01
CA SER A 52 18.00 -16.93 7.92
C SER A 52 17.34 -16.50 6.60
N LEU A 53 16.11 -15.99 6.64
CA LEU A 53 15.46 -15.45 5.44
C LEU A 53 16.14 -14.16 4.98
N SER A 54 16.43 -13.25 5.92
CA SER A 54 17.05 -11.97 5.61
C SER A 54 18.41 -12.12 4.93
N GLU A 55 19.22 -13.11 5.31
CA GLU A 55 20.52 -13.40 4.69
C GLU A 55 20.41 -13.86 3.22
N GLN A 56 19.23 -14.30 2.79
CA GLN A 56 18.98 -14.75 1.42
C GLN A 56 18.39 -13.66 0.53
N LEU A 57 18.10 -12.47 1.08
CA LEU A 57 17.54 -11.35 0.33
C LEU A 57 18.64 -10.53 -0.38
N PRO A 58 18.30 -9.83 -1.47
CA PRO A 58 19.23 -8.90 -2.12
C PRO A 58 19.68 -7.78 -1.17
N PRO A 59 20.85 -7.16 -1.42
CA PRO A 59 21.28 -5.98 -0.68
C PRO A 59 20.20 -4.88 -0.68
N GLY A 60 19.98 -4.26 0.48
CA GLY A 60 18.94 -3.25 0.68
C GLY A 60 17.58 -3.79 1.14
N MET A 61 17.42 -5.11 1.29
CA MET A 61 16.23 -5.73 1.86
C MET A 61 16.57 -6.55 3.11
N THR A 62 15.77 -6.39 4.15
CA THR A 62 15.93 -7.10 5.44
C THR A 62 14.55 -7.49 5.95
N VAL A 63 14.43 -8.71 6.49
CA VAL A 63 13.19 -9.13 7.17
C VAL A 63 13.20 -8.54 8.57
N ARG A 64 12.22 -7.70 8.91
CA ARG A 64 12.13 -7.06 10.23
C ARG A 64 11.53 -7.96 11.30
N SER A 65 10.49 -8.70 10.94
CA SER A 65 9.79 -9.63 11.83
C SER A 65 9.07 -10.70 11.03
N MET A 66 8.75 -11.80 11.71
CA MET A 66 7.86 -12.84 11.23
C MET A 66 6.97 -13.26 12.38
N GLU A 67 5.66 -13.39 12.11
CA GLU A 67 4.67 -13.77 13.11
C GLU A 67 3.80 -14.89 12.56
N LEU A 68 3.44 -15.85 13.41
CA LEU A 68 2.49 -16.89 13.02
C LEU A 68 1.08 -16.30 13.08
N VAL A 69 0.53 -16.01 11.91
CA VAL A 69 -0.84 -15.51 11.79
C VAL A 69 -1.81 -16.66 11.53
N ARG A 70 -3.00 -16.60 12.15
CA ARG A 70 -4.13 -17.37 11.65
C ARG A 70 -4.62 -16.65 10.41
N LYS A 71 -4.86 -17.38 9.33
CA LYS A 71 -5.45 -16.82 8.11
C LYS A 71 -6.77 -16.13 8.47
N ARG A 72 -6.75 -14.81 8.55
CA ARG A 72 -7.91 -13.97 8.80
C ARG A 72 -8.15 -13.18 7.54
N GLU A 73 -9.38 -13.20 7.05
CA GLU A 73 -9.77 -12.37 5.93
C GLU A 73 -10.03 -10.96 6.47
N ALA A 74 -9.06 -10.07 6.30
CA ALA A 74 -9.32 -8.65 6.47
C ALA A 74 -10.19 -8.16 5.29
N ASP A 75 -11.09 -7.21 5.55
CA ASP A 75 -11.93 -6.62 4.49
C ASP A 75 -11.09 -5.78 3.53
N GLY A 76 -10.03 -5.17 4.05
CA GLY A 76 -9.06 -4.42 3.27
C GLY A 76 -7.78 -4.12 4.04
N ILE A 77 -7.00 -3.21 3.49
CA ILE A 77 -5.72 -2.77 4.03
C ILE A 77 -5.69 -1.24 4.08
N VAL A 78 -5.25 -0.67 5.19
CA VAL A 78 -4.84 0.73 5.28
C VAL A 78 -3.36 0.82 4.93
N THR A 79 -3.00 1.69 3.98
CA THR A 79 -1.61 1.95 3.61
C THR A 79 -1.27 3.41 3.89
N SER A 80 -0.22 3.64 4.66
CA SER A 80 0.28 4.98 5.01
C SER A 80 1.38 5.40 4.04
N TYR A 81 1.27 6.64 3.55
CA TYR A 81 2.22 7.24 2.61
C TYR A 81 2.75 8.56 3.15
N GLU A 82 4.04 8.77 2.95
CA GLU A 82 4.71 10.06 3.05
C GLU A 82 5.04 10.55 1.64
N VAL A 83 4.78 11.82 1.37
CA VAL A 83 5.09 12.45 0.09
C VAL A 83 5.91 13.69 0.33
N VAL A 84 7.06 13.76 -0.36
CA VAL A 84 7.87 14.97 -0.42
C VAL A 84 7.62 15.67 -1.76
N LEU A 85 7.17 16.91 -1.66
CA LEU A 85 6.86 17.78 -2.79
C LEU A 85 8.07 18.64 -3.16
N VAL A 86 8.19 18.95 -4.45
CA VAL A 86 9.21 19.89 -4.95
C VAL A 86 8.97 21.33 -4.51
N ARG A 87 7.72 21.67 -4.16
CA ARG A 87 7.30 22.99 -3.72
C ARG A 87 6.30 22.87 -2.56
N THR A 88 6.28 23.89 -1.72
CA THR A 88 5.26 24.06 -0.69
C THR A 88 3.89 24.24 -1.35
N LEU A 89 2.86 23.60 -0.79
CA LEU A 89 1.50 23.75 -1.32
C LEU A 89 1.03 25.20 -1.28
N SER A 90 0.34 25.62 -2.32
CA SER A 90 -0.37 26.91 -2.35
C SER A 90 -1.52 26.93 -1.35
N ARG A 91 -2.08 28.12 -1.08
CA ARG A 91 -3.28 28.24 -0.25
C ARG A 91 -4.46 27.48 -0.88
N GLU A 92 -4.62 27.57 -2.20
CA GLU A 92 -5.68 26.89 -2.94
C GLU A 92 -5.59 25.37 -2.83
N GLN A 93 -4.38 24.80 -2.94
CA GLN A 93 -4.18 23.36 -2.81
C GLN A 93 -4.51 22.86 -1.39
N ARG A 94 -4.18 23.64 -0.36
CA ARG A 94 -4.57 23.35 1.03
C ARG A 94 -6.07 23.47 1.25
N ASP A 95 -6.72 24.44 0.61
CA ASP A 95 -8.17 24.60 0.63
C ASP A 95 -8.86 23.42 -0.11
N ASN A 96 -8.26 22.89 -1.19
CA ASN A 96 -8.75 21.71 -1.90
C ASN A 96 -8.75 20.45 -1.02
N ILE A 97 -7.66 20.21 -0.29
CA ILE A 97 -7.56 19.13 0.70
C ILE A 97 -8.67 19.28 1.75
N SER A 98 -8.79 20.47 2.34
CA SER A 98 -9.79 20.75 3.38
C SER A 98 -11.22 20.55 2.87
N ARG A 99 -11.51 21.01 1.65
CA ARG A 99 -12.79 20.80 0.98
C ARG A 99 -13.07 19.31 0.78
N PHE A 100 -12.11 18.57 0.21
CA PHE A 100 -12.26 17.13 -0.03
C PHE A 100 -12.56 16.36 1.26
N LEU A 101 -11.83 16.62 2.35
CA LEU A 101 -12.06 15.97 3.64
C LEU A 101 -13.43 16.28 4.23
N SER A 102 -14.01 17.45 3.91
CA SER A 102 -15.36 17.83 4.35
C SER A 102 -16.50 17.18 3.54
N LEU A 103 -16.20 16.58 2.38
CA LEU A 103 -17.22 15.95 1.54
C LEU A 103 -17.65 14.60 2.10
N LYS A 104 -18.93 14.27 1.89
CA LYS A 104 -19.46 12.93 2.16
C LYS A 104 -19.11 11.91 1.06
N SER A 105 -18.87 12.39 -0.16
CA SER A 105 -18.62 11.58 -1.35
C SER A 105 -17.79 12.37 -2.37
N PHE A 106 -16.91 11.69 -3.09
CA PHE A 106 -16.13 12.24 -4.21
C PHE A 106 -15.97 11.16 -5.28
N THR A 107 -16.89 11.16 -6.26
CA THR A 107 -16.96 10.14 -7.30
C THR A 107 -16.09 10.49 -8.51
N ILE A 108 -15.31 9.52 -8.98
CA ILE A 108 -14.48 9.62 -10.19
C ILE A 108 -14.94 8.59 -11.21
N THR A 109 -14.72 8.88 -12.50
CA THR A 109 -15.03 7.94 -13.58
C THR A 109 -13.77 7.19 -14.02
N ARG A 110 -13.84 5.87 -14.03
CA ARG A 110 -12.78 4.97 -14.51
C ARG A 110 -13.15 4.31 -15.82
N VAL A 111 -12.26 4.37 -16.79
CA VAL A 111 -12.41 3.68 -18.08
C VAL A 111 -11.52 2.45 -18.10
N ARG A 112 -12.11 1.26 -18.23
CA ARG A 112 -11.36 0.01 -18.39
C ARG A 112 -11.98 -0.83 -19.51
N LYS A 113 -11.18 -1.19 -20.51
CA LYS A 113 -11.64 -1.94 -21.71
C LYS A 113 -12.89 -1.31 -22.34
N GLY A 114 -12.91 0.01 -22.47
CA GLY A 114 -14.03 0.78 -23.03
C GLY A 114 -15.26 0.91 -22.16
N ARG A 115 -15.30 0.30 -20.95
CA ARG A 115 -16.40 0.45 -20.00
C ARG A 115 -16.07 1.51 -18.98
N GLN A 116 -16.99 2.45 -18.80
CA GLN A 116 -16.95 3.43 -17.72
C GLN A 116 -17.54 2.83 -16.45
N ARG A 117 -16.90 3.08 -15.31
CA ARG A 117 -17.39 2.74 -13.99
C ARG A 117 -17.11 3.90 -13.05
N GLU A 118 -18.06 4.19 -12.18
CA GLU A 118 -17.89 5.18 -11.13
C GLU A 118 -17.20 4.56 -9.91
N LEU A 119 -16.37 5.35 -9.23
CA LEU A 119 -15.72 4.99 -7.98
C LEU A 119 -15.76 6.19 -7.04
N ASP A 120 -16.38 6.04 -5.87
CA ASP A 120 -16.25 7.03 -4.81
C ASP A 120 -14.93 6.83 -4.07
N ILE A 121 -14.03 7.81 -4.16
CA ILE A 121 -12.71 7.76 -3.51
C ILE A 121 -12.68 8.45 -2.15
N ARG A 122 -13.73 9.19 -1.76
CA ARG A 122 -13.77 9.81 -0.43
C ARG A 122 -13.65 8.77 0.69
N PRO A 123 -14.41 7.66 0.74
CA PRO A 123 -14.24 6.68 1.82
C PRO A 123 -12.88 5.96 1.77
N LEU A 124 -12.17 6.03 0.64
CA LEU A 124 -10.87 5.36 0.47
C LEU A 124 -9.69 6.19 0.96
N VAL A 125 -9.86 7.50 1.23
CA VAL A 125 -8.81 8.35 1.80
C VAL A 125 -9.13 8.59 3.26
N GLN A 126 -8.52 7.83 4.16
CA GLN A 126 -8.79 7.86 5.59
C GLN A 126 -8.29 9.15 6.25
N SER A 127 -7.08 9.56 5.91
CA SER A 127 -6.45 10.80 6.38
C SER A 127 -5.67 11.45 5.24
N LEU A 128 -5.55 12.78 5.26
CA LEU A 128 -4.72 13.55 4.33
C LEU A 128 -4.29 14.86 5.00
N ASN A 129 -3.02 14.91 5.39
CA ASN A 129 -2.44 16.03 6.12
C ASN A 129 -1.35 16.69 5.28
N ALA A 130 -1.26 18.02 5.35
CA ALA A 130 -0.27 18.80 4.64
C ALA A 130 0.60 19.59 5.61
N GLY A 131 1.93 19.52 5.42
CA GLY A 131 2.92 20.23 6.23
C GLY A 131 4.03 20.82 5.36
N GLY A 132 3.99 22.12 5.08
CA GLY A 132 5.02 22.76 4.23
C GLY A 132 5.09 22.11 2.83
N SER A 133 6.20 21.46 2.53
CA SER A 133 6.43 20.69 1.30
C SER A 133 6.28 19.18 1.48
N SER A 134 5.59 18.72 2.53
CA SER A 134 5.25 17.31 2.73
C SER A 134 3.73 17.08 2.84
N LEU A 135 3.34 15.86 2.49
CA LEU A 135 2.00 15.33 2.72
C LEU A 135 2.09 13.96 3.37
N ASP A 136 1.17 13.68 4.27
CA ASP A 136 1.02 12.38 4.91
C ASP A 136 -0.43 11.92 4.75
N PHE A 137 -0.65 10.73 4.22
CA PHE A 137 -2.01 10.24 4.02
C PHE A 137 -2.13 8.73 4.08
N GLU A 138 -3.34 8.28 4.42
CA GLU A 138 -3.70 6.88 4.53
C GLU A 138 -4.79 6.51 3.54
N LEU A 139 -4.55 5.45 2.78
CA LEU A 139 -5.47 4.93 1.78
C LEU A 139 -6.00 3.57 2.20
N ILE A 140 -7.31 3.41 2.15
CA ILE A 140 -8.00 2.13 2.36
C ILE A 140 -8.13 1.45 1.00
N SER A 141 -7.69 0.20 0.94
CA SER A 141 -7.82 -0.66 -0.24
C SER A 141 -8.54 -1.94 0.13
N TYR A 142 -9.73 -2.16 -0.44
CA TYR A 142 -10.51 -3.38 -0.24
C TYR A 142 -10.06 -4.51 -1.17
N ASN A 143 -10.13 -5.73 -0.67
CA ASN A 143 -9.75 -6.91 -1.44
C ASN A 143 -10.61 -7.07 -2.70
N SER A 144 -9.95 -7.26 -3.85
CA SER A 144 -10.60 -7.43 -5.16
C SER A 144 -11.48 -6.26 -5.64
N GLN A 145 -11.35 -5.07 -5.04
CA GLN A 145 -12.09 -3.87 -5.45
C GLN A 145 -11.18 -2.82 -6.10
N ALA A 146 -11.80 -1.86 -6.78
CA ALA A 146 -11.08 -0.72 -7.33
C ALA A 146 -10.69 0.24 -6.19
N GLY A 147 -9.39 0.39 -5.93
CA GLY A 147 -8.86 1.36 -4.96
C GLY A 147 -8.40 2.67 -5.61
N VAL A 148 -7.99 3.65 -4.81
CA VAL A 148 -7.31 4.86 -5.25
C VAL A 148 -5.81 4.74 -4.94
N ASN A 149 -4.93 5.24 -5.81
CA ASN A 149 -3.49 5.24 -5.54
C ASN A 149 -2.99 6.64 -5.10
N PRO A 150 -1.80 6.72 -4.47
CA PRO A 150 -1.22 7.99 -4.01
C PRO A 150 -1.17 9.10 -5.06
N ARG A 151 -0.81 8.78 -6.30
CA ARG A 151 -0.68 9.77 -7.38
C ARG A 151 -2.04 10.30 -7.83
N GLU A 152 -3.08 9.46 -7.80
CA GLU A 152 -4.46 9.91 -8.03
C GLU A 152 -4.92 10.89 -6.94
N VAL A 153 -4.50 10.72 -5.68
CA VAL A 153 -4.81 11.70 -4.62
C VAL A 153 -4.12 13.04 -4.89
N LEU A 154 -2.84 13.03 -5.27
CA LEU A 154 -2.12 14.24 -5.65
C LEU A 154 -2.77 14.98 -6.83
N GLU A 155 -3.29 14.22 -7.80
CA GLU A 155 -3.93 14.76 -9.00
C GLU A 155 -5.35 15.26 -8.75
N LEU A 156 -6.21 14.43 -8.17
CA LEU A 156 -7.66 14.67 -8.11
C LEU A 156 -8.07 15.47 -6.88
N VAL A 157 -7.33 15.32 -5.78
CA VAL A 157 -7.64 15.97 -4.50
C VAL A 157 -6.79 17.21 -4.31
N VAL A 158 -5.46 17.06 -4.34
CA VAL A 158 -4.55 18.20 -4.14
C VAL A 158 -4.54 19.11 -5.36
N GLN A 159 -4.81 18.56 -6.56
CA GLN A 159 -4.73 19.24 -7.84
C GLN A 159 -3.33 19.79 -8.12
N LEU A 160 -2.33 18.94 -7.88
CA LEU A 160 -0.96 19.23 -8.30
C LEU A 160 -0.86 19.24 -9.84
N PRO A 161 -0.16 20.23 -10.42
CA PRO A 161 0.26 20.18 -11.80
C PRO A 161 1.01 18.89 -12.12
N GLU A 162 0.92 18.43 -13.37
CA GLU A 162 1.48 17.14 -13.78
C GLU A 162 3.00 17.07 -13.55
N ASP A 163 3.74 18.13 -13.86
CA ASP A 163 5.19 18.23 -13.67
C ASP A 163 5.58 18.10 -12.19
N GLU A 164 4.89 18.81 -11.30
CA GLU A 164 5.12 18.72 -9.85
C GLU A 164 4.75 17.33 -9.30
N ARG A 165 3.65 16.75 -9.76
CA ARG A 165 3.20 15.41 -9.37
C ARG A 165 4.18 14.32 -9.78
N LEU A 166 4.75 14.41 -10.98
CA LEU A 166 5.75 13.43 -11.45
C LEU A 166 7.06 13.52 -10.66
N LEU A 167 7.42 14.73 -10.21
CA LEU A 167 8.62 14.95 -9.39
C LEU A 167 8.41 14.68 -7.89
N ALA A 168 7.16 14.59 -7.43
CA ALA A 168 6.85 14.25 -6.06
C ALA A 168 7.39 12.84 -5.71
N ARG A 169 8.15 12.75 -4.63
CA ARG A 169 8.63 11.47 -4.09
C ARG A 169 7.56 10.90 -3.20
N VAL A 170 7.00 9.77 -3.60
CA VAL A 170 5.97 9.06 -2.84
C VAL A 170 6.62 7.84 -2.22
N LYS A 171 6.47 7.71 -0.90
CA LYS A 171 7.00 6.59 -0.14
C LYS A 171 5.90 5.95 0.70
N LYS A 172 5.75 4.64 0.57
CA LYS A 172 4.94 3.82 1.47
C LYS A 172 5.72 3.56 2.76
N VAL A 173 5.13 3.90 3.90
CA VAL A 173 5.79 3.83 5.22
C VAL A 173 5.05 2.95 6.23
N GLY A 174 3.78 2.59 5.96
CA GLY A 174 2.98 1.80 6.87
C GLY A 174 1.93 0.94 6.18
N ILE A 175 1.58 -0.18 6.80
CA ILE A 175 0.42 -1.01 6.46
C ILE A 175 -0.27 -1.44 7.77
N ALA A 176 -1.60 -1.45 7.77
CA ALA A 176 -2.42 -2.09 8.79
C ALA A 176 -3.63 -2.80 8.17
N ASP A 177 -4.11 -3.86 8.82
CA ASP A 177 -5.36 -4.49 8.46
C ASP A 177 -6.52 -3.51 8.66
N PHE A 178 -7.41 -3.42 7.67
CA PHE A 178 -8.69 -2.73 7.80
C PHE A 178 -9.78 -3.76 8.04
N LEU A 179 -10.34 -3.73 9.25
CA LEU A 179 -11.54 -4.48 9.63
C LEU A 179 -12.71 -3.52 9.54
N ASN A 180 -13.70 -3.81 8.69
CA ASN A 180 -14.90 -3.00 8.63
C ASN A 180 -15.64 -3.14 9.98
N PRO A 181 -15.96 -2.06 10.69
CA PRO A 181 -16.69 -2.12 11.95
C PRO A 181 -18.11 -2.68 11.80
#